data_AF-A0A1L5KKQ7-F1
#
_entry.id   AF-A0A1L5KKQ7-F1
#
_cell.length_a   1.000
_cell.length_b   1.000
_cell.length_c   1.000
_cell.angle_alpha   90.00
_cell.angle_beta   90.00
_cell.angle_gamma   90.00
#
_symmetry.space_group_name_H-M   'P 1'
#
loop_
_entity.id
_entity.type
_entity.pdbx_description
1 polymer ?
#
loop_
_entity_poly.entity_id
_entity_poly.type
_entity_poly.pdbx_seq_one_letter_code
_entity_poly.pdbx_strand_id
1 'polypeptide(L)'
;AKWTNDSITAFPALTCLAATWNPEMSAIYGKAIGEEARYREKDVLLGPGVNIYRTPLNGRNFEYMGEDPYLAGVMCVPYIREIQKNGVAVSVKHYALNNQELWRGHIDVQLSNRALHEIYLPAFKAAVQKGGAWTVMGAYNKVRGQHACHNDFLLNKILKNDWGFDGVVVTDWGGAHDTYEAAMNGLDIEMGSYTNGLTSESAFTFDDYYLAKPYLRMLKEGKVPMSTVDG
;
A
#
# COMPACT_ATOMS: atom_id res chain seq x y z
N ALA A 1 11.37 17.38 16.24
CA ALA A 1 10.99 17.67 17.63
C ALA A 1 11.84 16.80 18.56
N LYS A 2 12.49 17.35 19.61
CA LYS A 2 13.40 16.59 20.52
C LYS A 2 12.61 15.76 21.54
N TRP A 3 11.73 14.88 21.08
CA TRP A 3 10.81 14.15 21.95
C TRP A 3 11.53 12.89 22.46
N THR A 4 11.76 12.81 23.77
CA THR A 4 12.40 11.67 24.44
C THR A 4 11.38 10.72 25.07
N ASN A 5 10.09 10.97 24.84
CA ASN A 5 8.95 10.27 25.44
C ASN A 5 7.85 9.95 24.42
N ASP A 6 8.19 9.84 23.12
CA ASP A 6 7.20 9.37 22.14
C ASP A 6 6.86 7.90 22.42
N SER A 7 5.63 7.67 22.86
CA SER A 7 5.09 6.36 23.22
C SER A 7 3.77 6.20 22.49
N ILE A 8 3.45 5.00 22.00
CA ILE A 8 2.19 4.71 21.30
C ILE A 8 1.49 3.53 21.97
N THR A 9 0.20 3.35 21.69
CA THR A 9 -0.48 2.10 22.07
C THR A 9 -0.10 1.00 21.09
N ALA A 10 0.56 -0.04 21.58
CA ALA A 10 0.85 -1.25 20.81
C ALA A 10 -0.39 -2.15 20.81
N PHE A 11 -1.22 -2.02 19.77
CA PHE A 11 -2.42 -2.83 19.61
C PHE A 11 -2.09 -4.28 19.18
N PRO A 12 -3.01 -5.24 19.43
CA PRO A 12 -2.88 -6.60 18.89
C PRO A 12 -2.73 -6.61 17.37
N ALA A 13 -1.93 -7.52 16.83
CA ALA A 13 -1.75 -7.64 15.39
C ALA A 13 -3.07 -7.90 14.65
N LEU A 14 -3.13 -7.59 13.34
CA LEU A 14 -4.38 -7.67 12.57
C LEU A 14 -4.96 -9.10 12.49
N THR A 15 -4.13 -10.15 12.62
CA THR A 15 -4.62 -11.53 12.85
C THR A 15 -5.55 -11.61 14.06
N CYS A 16 -5.15 -11.01 15.18
CA CYS A 16 -5.93 -11.04 16.42
C CYS A 16 -7.23 -10.22 16.27
N LEU A 17 -7.15 -9.08 15.59
CA LEU A 17 -8.34 -8.28 15.28
C LEU A 17 -9.31 -9.07 14.39
N ALA A 18 -8.82 -9.69 13.32
CA ALA A 18 -9.63 -10.51 12.42
C ALA A 18 -10.25 -11.72 13.15
N ALA A 19 -9.52 -12.34 14.08
CA ALA A 19 -10.01 -13.44 14.91
C ALA A 19 -11.17 -13.06 15.85
N THR A 20 -11.48 -11.76 16.02
CA THR A 20 -12.69 -11.33 16.72
C THR A 20 -13.96 -11.52 15.90
N TRP A 21 -13.85 -11.59 14.56
CA TRP A 21 -14.98 -11.57 13.62
C TRP A 21 -15.98 -10.44 13.89
N ASN A 22 -15.51 -9.34 14.50
CA ASN A 22 -16.35 -8.25 14.97
C ASN A 22 -16.01 -6.93 14.24
N PRO A 23 -16.82 -6.53 13.25
CA PRO A 23 -16.62 -5.27 12.52
C PRO A 23 -16.68 -4.02 13.42
N GLU A 24 -17.45 -4.05 14.51
CA GLU A 24 -17.52 -2.94 15.48
C GLU A 24 -16.20 -2.82 16.25
N MET A 25 -15.55 -3.96 16.56
CA MET A 25 -14.20 -3.94 17.15
C MET A 25 -13.17 -3.35 16.18
N SER A 26 -13.26 -3.66 14.88
CA SER A 26 -12.44 -3.00 13.86
C SER A 26 -12.63 -1.49 13.80
N ALA A 27 -13.88 -1.01 13.96
CA ALA A 27 -14.17 0.42 14.03
C ALA A 27 -13.49 1.07 15.26
N ILE A 28 -13.66 0.48 16.45
CA ILE A 28 -13.04 0.97 17.68
C ILE A 28 -11.51 1.00 17.56
N TYR A 29 -10.93 -0.05 17.01
CA TYR A 29 -9.49 -0.16 16.75
C TYR A 29 -9.02 0.96 15.80
N GLY A 30 -9.73 1.17 14.68
CA GLY A 30 -9.42 2.23 13.72
C GLY A 30 -9.52 3.62 14.34
N LYS A 31 -10.58 3.90 15.11
CA LYS A 31 -10.77 5.20 15.78
C LYS A 31 -9.61 5.52 16.72
N ALA A 32 -9.23 4.58 17.57
CA ALA A 32 -8.16 4.78 18.55
C ALA A 32 -6.80 5.05 17.87
N ILE A 33 -6.46 4.32 16.80
CA ILE A 33 -5.23 4.58 16.04
C ILE A 33 -5.31 5.91 15.30
N GLY A 34 -6.47 6.25 14.72
CA GLY A 34 -6.68 7.53 14.03
C GLY A 34 -6.47 8.72 14.95
N GLU A 35 -6.99 8.66 16.18
CA GLU A 35 -6.78 9.69 17.21
C GLU A 35 -5.30 9.83 17.57
N GLU A 36 -4.58 8.72 17.77
CA GLU A 36 -3.15 8.72 18.08
C GLU A 36 -2.28 9.24 16.92
N ALA A 37 -2.61 8.85 15.69
CA ALA A 37 -1.90 9.31 14.49
C ALA A 37 -2.10 10.80 14.28
N ARG A 38 -3.34 11.29 14.44
CA ARG A 38 -3.66 12.71 14.31
C ARG A 38 -2.97 13.55 15.38
N TYR A 39 -2.97 13.09 16.63
CA TYR A 39 -2.27 13.76 17.73
C TYR A 39 -0.76 13.91 17.47
N ARG A 40 -0.17 12.97 16.72
CA ARG A 40 1.25 12.97 16.34
C ARG A 40 1.52 13.59 14.97
N GLU A 41 0.56 14.34 14.44
CA GLU A 41 0.68 15.06 13.17
C GLU A 41 1.08 14.13 12.02
N LYS A 42 0.51 12.91 11.99
CA LYS A 42 0.67 11.98 10.88
C LYS A 42 -0.47 12.18 9.89
N ASP A 43 -0.12 12.43 8.63
CA ASP A 43 -1.10 12.58 7.55
C ASP A 43 -1.54 11.24 6.98
N VAL A 44 -0.65 10.24 6.97
CA VAL A 44 -0.92 8.91 6.40
C VAL A 44 -0.48 7.82 7.37
N LEU A 45 -1.41 6.93 7.71
CA LEU A 45 -1.13 5.68 8.41
C LEU A 45 -0.93 4.56 7.38
N LEU A 46 0.23 3.90 7.43
CA LEU A 46 0.62 2.87 6.45
C LEU A 46 0.05 1.50 6.80
N GLY A 47 -1.28 1.40 6.73
CA GLY A 47 -2.08 0.19 6.92
C GLY A 47 -3.56 0.50 6.63
N PRO A 48 -4.45 -0.51 6.65
CA PRO A 48 -4.18 -1.88 7.09
C PRO A 48 -3.55 -2.76 6.00
N GLY A 49 -2.90 -3.84 6.45
CA GLY A 49 -2.47 -4.92 5.58
C GLY A 49 -3.61 -5.91 5.30
N VAL A 50 -3.91 -6.20 4.03
CA VAL A 50 -5.04 -7.07 3.63
C VAL A 50 -4.65 -8.17 2.64
N ASN A 51 -3.37 -8.48 2.51
CA ASN A 51 -2.93 -9.61 1.70
C ASN A 51 -3.44 -10.94 2.30
N ILE A 52 -3.86 -11.85 1.42
CA ILE A 52 -4.36 -13.18 1.79
C ILE A 52 -3.26 -14.07 2.35
N TYR A 53 -3.57 -14.87 3.38
CA TYR A 53 -2.72 -15.96 3.83
C TYR A 53 -2.74 -17.11 2.82
N ARG A 54 -1.97 -16.98 1.74
CA ARG A 54 -1.79 -18.07 0.76
C ARG A 54 -1.07 -19.27 1.36
N THR A 55 -0.13 -19.01 2.27
CA THR A 55 0.67 -20.00 2.97
C THR A 55 0.81 -19.60 4.43
N PRO A 56 0.73 -20.53 5.39
CA PRO A 56 0.94 -20.22 6.79
C PRO A 56 2.40 -19.79 7.09
N LEU A 57 3.33 -20.03 6.16
CA LEU A 57 4.76 -19.75 6.30
C LEU A 57 5.16 -18.31 5.93
N ASN A 58 4.21 -17.50 5.45
CA ASN A 58 4.52 -16.11 5.13
C ASN A 58 4.79 -15.31 6.41
N GLY A 59 6.00 -14.72 6.50
CA GLY A 59 6.49 -14.04 7.69
C GLY A 59 5.67 -12.82 8.13
N ARG A 60 4.77 -12.33 7.28
CA ARG A 60 3.91 -11.16 7.55
C ARG A 60 2.43 -11.50 7.75
N ASN A 61 2.07 -12.77 7.86
CA ASN A 61 0.66 -13.13 8.11
C ASN A 61 0.09 -12.45 9.37
N PHE A 62 0.89 -12.27 10.42
CA PHE A 62 0.44 -11.64 11.66
C PHE A 62 -0.17 -10.24 11.44
N GLU A 63 0.31 -9.48 10.44
CA GLU A 63 -0.16 -8.13 10.12
C GLU A 63 -1.23 -8.07 9.02
N TYR A 64 -1.72 -9.21 8.49
CA TYR A 64 -2.90 -9.22 7.61
C TYR A 64 -4.14 -9.80 8.30
N MET A 65 -5.27 -9.85 7.59
CA MET A 65 -6.59 -10.13 8.17
C MET A 65 -7.17 -11.52 7.87
N GLY A 66 -6.37 -12.47 7.37
CA GLY A 66 -6.83 -13.86 7.18
C GLY A 66 -6.54 -14.45 5.79
N GLU A 67 -6.99 -15.70 5.61
CA GLU A 67 -6.99 -16.39 4.31
C GLU A 67 -8.25 -16.12 3.48
N ASP A 68 -9.33 -15.64 4.11
CA ASP A 68 -10.62 -15.43 3.45
C ASP A 68 -10.78 -13.97 2.99
N PRO A 69 -10.99 -13.71 1.68
CA PRO A 69 -11.16 -12.37 1.16
C PRO A 69 -12.40 -11.64 1.70
N TYR A 70 -13.46 -12.37 2.03
CA TYR A 70 -14.69 -11.78 2.54
C TYR A 70 -14.49 -11.24 3.96
N LEU A 71 -13.93 -12.05 4.86
CA LEU A 71 -13.57 -11.65 6.22
C LEU A 71 -12.63 -10.44 6.21
N ALA A 72 -11.54 -10.50 5.43
CA ALA A 72 -10.59 -9.39 5.34
C ALA A 72 -11.27 -8.10 4.84
N GLY A 73 -12.15 -8.19 3.84
CA GLY A 73 -12.92 -7.06 3.34
C GLY A 73 -13.94 -6.51 4.34
N VAL A 74 -14.63 -7.37 5.10
CA VAL A 74 -15.60 -6.96 6.13
C VAL A 74 -14.89 -6.26 7.29
N MET A 75 -13.73 -6.75 7.70
CA MET A 75 -12.98 -6.22 8.83
C MET A 75 -12.22 -4.92 8.49
N CYS A 76 -11.72 -4.76 7.26
CA CYS A 76 -10.93 -3.59 6.88
C CYS A 76 -11.76 -2.31 6.67
N VAL A 77 -13.01 -2.43 6.19
CA VAL A 77 -13.87 -1.28 5.89
C VAL A 77 -14.13 -0.37 7.10
N PRO A 78 -14.61 -0.87 8.26
CA PRO A 78 -14.80 -0.03 9.45
C PRO A 78 -13.48 0.54 9.99
N TYR A 79 -12.39 -0.24 9.96
CA TYR A 79 -11.05 0.23 10.34
C TYR A 79 -10.64 1.47 9.54
N ILE A 80 -10.78 1.40 8.20
CA ILE A 80 -10.41 2.49 7.28
C ILE A 80 -11.26 3.73 7.53
N ARG A 81 -12.59 3.55 7.61
CA ARG A 81 -13.51 4.67 7.80
C ARG A 81 -13.24 5.43 9.10
N GLU A 82 -13.00 4.72 10.20
CA GLU A 82 -12.78 5.37 11.50
C GLU A 82 -11.43 6.09 11.58
N ILE A 83 -10.37 5.57 10.96
CA ILE A 83 -9.10 6.32 10.87
C ILE A 83 -9.30 7.62 10.09
N GLN A 84 -9.93 7.53 8.91
CA GLN A 84 -10.10 8.71 8.06
C GLN A 84 -11.05 9.76 8.62
N LYS A 85 -12.02 9.39 9.48
CA LYS A 85 -12.84 10.35 10.23
C LYS A 85 -12.02 11.26 11.16
N ASN A 86 -10.81 10.83 11.55
CA ASN A 86 -9.87 11.65 12.32
C ASN A 86 -9.02 12.60 11.44
N GLY A 87 -9.25 12.62 10.12
CA GLY A 87 -8.47 13.41 9.17
C GLY A 87 -7.07 12.85 8.94
N VAL A 88 -6.92 11.52 8.97
CA VAL A 88 -5.68 10.79 8.69
C VAL A 88 -5.95 9.79 7.57
N ALA A 89 -5.19 9.81 6.48
CA ALA A 89 -5.31 8.85 5.40
C ALA A 89 -4.91 7.45 5.87
N VAL A 90 -5.56 6.41 5.34
CA VAL A 90 -4.98 5.06 5.36
C VAL A 90 -4.16 4.80 4.09
N SER A 91 -3.25 3.84 4.16
CA SER A 91 -2.58 3.23 3.02
C SER A 91 -2.78 1.73 3.02
N VAL A 92 -3.81 1.28 2.28
CA VAL A 92 -4.17 -0.14 2.22
C VAL A 92 -3.08 -0.88 1.46
N LYS A 93 -2.58 -1.98 2.03
CA LYS A 93 -1.35 -2.61 1.53
C LYS A 93 -1.33 -4.14 1.61
N HIS A 94 -0.46 -4.81 0.87
CA HIS A 94 0.38 -4.34 -0.23
C HIS A 94 -0.27 -4.77 -1.54
N TYR A 95 -0.62 -3.81 -2.38
CA TYR A 95 -1.39 -4.02 -3.60
C TYR A 95 -0.48 -4.42 -4.78
N ALA A 96 -0.50 -5.66 -5.26
CA ALA A 96 -1.20 -6.84 -4.75
C ALA A 96 -0.26 -8.06 -4.78
N LEU A 97 -0.73 -9.19 -4.25
CA LEU A 97 -0.06 -10.50 -4.35
C LEU A 97 1.26 -10.64 -3.57
N ASN A 98 1.48 -9.80 -2.56
CA ASN A 98 2.62 -9.92 -1.65
C ASN A 98 2.36 -10.99 -0.56
N ASN A 99 2.37 -12.26 -0.95
CA ASN A 99 1.98 -13.39 -0.08
C ASN A 99 3.17 -14.26 0.36
N GLN A 100 4.41 -13.81 0.13
CA GLN A 100 5.63 -14.43 0.66
C GLN A 100 6.75 -13.39 0.81
N GLU A 101 7.55 -13.53 1.85
CA GLU A 101 8.69 -12.64 2.09
C GLU A 101 9.93 -13.03 1.26
N LEU A 102 10.11 -14.33 0.99
CA LEU A 102 11.24 -14.81 0.21
C LEU A 102 11.23 -14.20 -1.19
N TRP A 103 12.28 -13.44 -1.51
CA TRP A 103 12.46 -12.76 -2.79
C TRP A 103 11.31 -11.81 -3.18
N ARG A 104 10.62 -11.21 -2.19
CA ARG A 104 9.48 -10.33 -2.45
C ARG A 104 9.75 -9.20 -3.45
N GLY A 105 11.00 -8.74 -3.58
CA GLY A 105 11.43 -7.74 -4.58
C GLY A 105 11.79 -8.27 -5.97
N HIS A 106 11.69 -9.57 -6.24
CA HIS A 106 12.15 -10.17 -7.51
C HIS A 106 11.19 -11.21 -8.07
N ILE A 107 10.43 -11.89 -7.19
CA ILE A 107 9.51 -12.96 -7.62
C ILE A 107 8.45 -12.41 -8.57
N ASP A 108 8.18 -13.18 -9.63
CA ASP A 108 7.11 -12.90 -10.57
C ASP A 108 5.92 -13.83 -10.32
N VAL A 109 4.81 -13.24 -9.89
CA VAL A 109 3.61 -13.97 -9.51
C VAL A 109 2.74 -14.21 -10.75
N GLN A 110 2.53 -15.50 -11.03
CA GLN A 110 1.71 -15.98 -12.14
C GLN A 110 0.44 -16.65 -11.58
N LEU A 111 -0.73 -16.16 -11.99
CA LEU A 111 -2.03 -16.67 -11.56
C LEU A 111 -3.13 -16.41 -12.59
N SER A 112 -4.22 -17.18 -12.49
CA SER A 112 -5.41 -16.98 -13.32
C SER A 112 -6.14 -15.69 -12.93
N ASN A 113 -6.84 -15.08 -13.90
CA ASN A 113 -7.71 -13.93 -13.63
C ASN A 113 -8.77 -14.27 -12.56
N ARG A 114 -9.28 -15.51 -12.58
CA ARG A 114 -10.24 -15.97 -11.59
C ARG A 114 -9.68 -15.89 -10.16
N ALA A 115 -8.51 -16.46 -9.90
CA ALA A 115 -7.88 -16.39 -8.59
C ALA A 115 -7.58 -14.95 -8.17
N LEU A 116 -7.11 -14.12 -9.11
CA LEU A 116 -6.86 -12.70 -8.87
C LEU A 116 -8.13 -11.99 -8.37
N HIS A 117 -9.24 -12.10 -9.11
CA HIS A 117 -10.48 -11.37 -8.83
C HIS A 117 -11.34 -11.99 -7.73
N GLU A 118 -11.26 -13.31 -7.49
CA GLU A 118 -12.05 -13.99 -6.45
C GLU A 118 -11.33 -14.10 -5.11
N ILE A 119 -10.00 -14.08 -5.08
CA ILE A 119 -9.23 -14.32 -3.83
C ILE A 119 -8.37 -13.11 -3.44
N TYR A 120 -7.53 -12.59 -4.33
CA TYR A 120 -6.49 -11.65 -3.90
C TYR A 120 -6.90 -10.18 -3.93
N LEU A 121 -7.83 -9.82 -4.81
CA LEU A 121 -8.31 -8.45 -4.95
C LEU A 121 -9.56 -8.06 -4.13
N PRO A 122 -10.48 -8.95 -3.71
CA PRO A 122 -11.74 -8.51 -3.10
C PRO A 122 -11.58 -7.65 -1.84
N ALA A 123 -10.59 -7.93 -0.98
CA ALA A 123 -10.36 -7.13 0.22
C ALA A 123 -9.87 -5.71 -0.12
N PHE A 124 -9.00 -5.57 -1.13
CA PHE A 124 -8.59 -4.26 -1.65
C PHE A 124 -9.76 -3.52 -2.32
N LYS A 125 -10.58 -4.23 -3.11
CA LYS A 125 -11.78 -3.65 -3.73
C LYS A 125 -12.76 -3.13 -2.68
N ALA A 126 -12.96 -3.88 -1.60
CA ALA A 126 -13.78 -3.43 -0.47
C ALA A 126 -13.16 -2.21 0.23
N ALA A 127 -11.85 -2.22 0.46
CA ALA A 127 -11.14 -1.10 1.07
C ALA A 127 -11.27 0.20 0.25
N VAL A 128 -11.21 0.11 -1.07
CA VAL A 128 -11.42 1.23 -2.00
C VAL A 128 -12.89 1.64 -2.04
N GLN A 129 -13.78 0.76 -2.53
CA GLN A 129 -15.15 1.14 -2.88
C GLN A 129 -16.09 1.30 -1.67
N LYS A 130 -15.81 0.60 -0.57
CA LYS A 130 -16.62 0.66 0.66
C LYS A 130 -15.88 1.42 1.75
N GLY A 131 -14.59 1.17 1.94
CA GLY A 131 -13.77 1.86 2.92
C GLY A 131 -13.52 3.33 2.57
N GLY A 132 -13.38 3.63 1.27
CA GLY A 132 -13.04 4.96 0.79
C GLY A 132 -11.58 5.33 1.07
N ALA A 133 -10.68 4.35 1.03
CA ALA A 133 -9.26 4.56 1.30
C ALA A 133 -8.69 5.71 0.45
N TRP A 134 -7.91 6.60 1.06
CA TRP A 134 -7.30 7.73 0.35
C TRP A 134 -5.96 7.39 -0.30
N THR A 135 -5.27 6.37 0.20
CA THR A 135 -4.04 5.87 -0.44
C THR A 135 -4.00 4.35 -0.50
N VAL A 136 -3.27 3.84 -1.49
CA VAL A 136 -2.96 2.41 -1.66
C VAL A 136 -1.46 2.27 -1.83
N MET A 137 -0.85 1.34 -1.10
CA MET A 137 0.57 1.04 -1.24
C MET A 137 0.78 -0.14 -2.17
N GLY A 138 1.52 0.06 -3.25
CA GLY A 138 1.93 -0.98 -4.18
C GLY A 138 2.80 -2.05 -3.52
N ALA A 139 2.80 -3.27 -4.05
CA ALA A 139 3.64 -4.36 -3.58
C ALA A 139 5.01 -4.41 -4.28
N TYR A 140 5.99 -5.07 -3.64
CA TYR A 140 7.32 -5.27 -4.20
C TYR A 140 7.38 -6.21 -5.41
N ASN A 141 6.59 -7.30 -5.38
CA ASN A 141 6.72 -8.40 -6.34
C ASN A 141 6.30 -7.98 -7.75
N LYS A 142 6.76 -8.75 -8.73
CA LYS A 142 6.22 -8.68 -10.09
C LYS A 142 4.90 -9.44 -10.17
N VAL A 143 4.06 -9.01 -11.09
CA VAL A 143 2.83 -9.67 -11.49
C VAL A 143 2.81 -9.69 -13.01
N ARG A 144 2.94 -10.89 -13.59
CA ARG A 144 3.02 -11.07 -15.05
C ARG A 144 4.15 -10.25 -15.69
N GLY A 145 5.32 -10.26 -15.05
CA GLY A 145 6.56 -9.67 -15.56
C GLY A 145 6.82 -8.21 -15.16
N GLN A 146 5.84 -7.51 -14.60
CA GLN A 146 5.96 -6.08 -14.23
C GLN A 146 5.75 -5.86 -12.72
N HIS A 147 6.56 -5.01 -12.08
CA HIS A 147 6.49 -4.75 -10.64
C HIS A 147 5.15 -4.12 -10.24
N ALA A 148 4.54 -4.62 -9.18
CA ALA A 148 3.18 -4.25 -8.77
C ALA A 148 3.04 -2.74 -8.46
N CYS A 149 4.09 -2.10 -7.94
CA CYS A 149 4.13 -0.65 -7.70
C CYS A 149 4.01 0.22 -8.95
N HIS A 150 4.22 -0.31 -10.16
CA HIS A 150 4.05 0.40 -11.42
C HIS A 150 3.50 -0.55 -12.51
N ASN A 151 2.55 -1.39 -12.09
CA ASN A 151 1.91 -2.37 -12.95
C ASN A 151 0.65 -1.78 -13.61
N ASP A 152 0.68 -1.54 -14.92
CA ASP A 152 -0.43 -0.90 -15.66
C ASP A 152 -1.74 -1.67 -15.53
N PHE A 153 -1.66 -3.00 -15.50
CA PHE A 153 -2.84 -3.85 -15.34
C PHE A 153 -3.44 -3.74 -13.94
N LEU A 154 -2.63 -3.69 -12.88
CA LEU A 154 -3.15 -3.57 -11.53
C LEU A 154 -3.61 -2.15 -11.19
N LEU A 155 -2.82 -1.14 -11.55
CA LEU A 155 -3.01 0.24 -11.12
C LEU A 155 -3.98 0.99 -12.03
N ASN A 156 -3.65 1.18 -13.31
CA ASN A 156 -4.53 1.91 -14.22
C ASN A 156 -5.80 1.12 -14.52
N LYS A 157 -5.67 -0.13 -14.99
CA LYS A 157 -6.84 -0.89 -15.49
C LYS A 157 -7.78 -1.31 -14.36
N ILE A 158 -7.27 -1.92 -13.29
CA ILE A 158 -8.13 -2.42 -12.22
C ILE A 158 -8.42 -1.35 -11.17
N LEU A 159 -7.39 -0.76 -10.55
CA LEU A 159 -7.59 0.11 -9.39
C LEU A 159 -8.25 1.43 -9.79
N LYS A 160 -7.66 2.17 -10.74
CA LYS A 160 -8.15 3.49 -11.15
C LYS A 160 -9.40 3.37 -12.05
N ASN A 161 -9.35 2.56 -13.11
CA ASN A 161 -10.47 2.46 -14.06
C ASN A 161 -11.63 1.58 -13.57
N ASP A 162 -11.39 0.29 -13.28
CA ASP A 162 -12.51 -0.62 -12.93
C ASP A 162 -13.14 -0.30 -11.56
N TRP A 163 -12.34 0.14 -10.59
CA TRP A 163 -12.84 0.42 -9.24
C TRP A 163 -13.15 1.89 -8.99
N GLY A 164 -12.66 2.79 -9.84
CA GLY A 164 -12.85 4.23 -9.71
C GLY A 164 -12.04 4.83 -8.55
N PHE A 165 -10.85 4.28 -8.26
CA PHE A 165 -9.98 4.85 -7.22
C PHE A 165 -9.43 6.21 -7.66
N ASP A 166 -9.76 7.24 -6.89
CA ASP A 166 -9.38 8.64 -7.09
C ASP A 166 -8.35 9.12 -6.05
N GLY A 167 -7.82 8.20 -5.24
CA GLY A 167 -6.77 8.46 -4.27
C GLY A 167 -5.35 8.34 -4.84
N VAL A 168 -4.38 8.30 -3.95
CA VAL A 168 -2.95 8.29 -4.29
C VAL A 168 -2.36 6.88 -4.17
N VAL A 169 -1.70 6.41 -5.22
CA VAL A 169 -0.87 5.21 -5.18
C VAL A 169 0.55 5.57 -4.75
N VAL A 170 1.00 4.98 -3.65
CA VAL A 170 2.37 5.11 -3.15
C VAL A 170 3.11 3.79 -3.34
N THR A 171 4.43 3.81 -3.51
CA THR A 171 5.21 2.56 -3.49
C THR A 171 5.35 2.01 -2.08
N ASP A 172 5.59 0.70 -1.95
CA ASP A 172 6.38 0.19 -0.83
C ASP A 172 7.78 0.85 -0.88
N TRP A 173 8.54 0.84 0.22
CA TRP A 173 9.79 1.58 0.28
C TRP A 173 10.82 1.03 -0.71
N GLY A 174 11.20 1.81 -1.72
CA GLY A 174 12.07 1.38 -2.80
C GLY A 174 11.42 0.40 -3.77
N GLY A 175 10.09 0.41 -3.88
CA GLY A 175 9.33 -0.49 -4.76
C GLY A 175 9.25 -0.05 -6.23
N ALA A 176 9.78 1.13 -6.59
CA ALA A 176 9.91 1.55 -7.98
C ALA A 176 11.17 0.93 -8.61
N HIS A 177 11.06 0.49 -9.87
CA HIS A 177 12.14 -0.16 -10.61
C HIS A 177 12.32 0.35 -12.04
N ASP A 178 11.42 1.18 -12.55
CA ASP A 178 11.50 1.78 -13.88
C ASP A 178 10.81 3.16 -13.91
N THR A 179 11.50 4.18 -14.41
CA THR A 179 11.00 5.57 -14.45
C THR A 179 9.81 5.73 -15.40
N TYR A 180 9.87 5.10 -16.57
CA TYR A 180 8.81 5.26 -17.57
C TYR A 180 7.55 4.54 -17.10
N GLU A 181 7.69 3.31 -16.61
CA GLU A 181 6.56 2.57 -16.06
C GLU A 181 5.97 3.27 -14.83
N ALA A 182 6.81 3.77 -13.91
CA ALA A 182 6.35 4.54 -12.77
C ALA A 182 5.50 5.75 -13.20
N ALA A 183 5.97 6.53 -14.17
CA ALA A 183 5.26 7.73 -14.62
C ALA A 183 3.97 7.43 -15.42
N MET A 184 3.94 6.34 -16.19
CA MET A 184 2.83 6.02 -17.11
C MET A 184 1.79 5.08 -16.52
N ASN A 185 2.19 4.21 -15.58
CA ASN A 185 1.37 3.08 -15.16
C ASN A 185 0.61 3.33 -13.86
N GLY A 186 0.38 4.60 -13.51
CA GLY A 186 -0.54 4.98 -12.43
C GLY A 186 0.05 5.02 -11.02
N LEU A 187 1.39 5.01 -10.88
CA LEU A 187 2.03 5.35 -9.62
C LEU A 187 2.06 6.87 -9.43
N ASP A 188 1.72 7.34 -8.23
CA ASP A 188 1.62 8.78 -7.97
C ASP A 188 2.77 9.28 -7.09
N ILE A 189 3.22 8.49 -6.10
CA ILE A 189 4.33 8.86 -5.21
C ILE A 189 5.31 7.70 -5.03
N GLU A 190 6.57 7.97 -5.33
CA GLU A 190 7.66 7.07 -4.97
C GLU A 190 8.11 7.32 -3.53
N MET A 191 7.98 6.29 -2.71
CA MET A 191 8.44 6.25 -1.34
C MET A 191 9.76 5.49 -1.27
N GLY A 192 10.70 6.04 -0.51
CA GLY A 192 11.98 5.39 -0.29
C GLY A 192 12.71 6.00 0.90
N SER A 193 13.68 5.25 1.39
CA SER A 193 14.76 5.81 2.19
C SER A 193 15.98 4.92 1.99
N TYR A 194 16.99 5.41 1.26
CA TYR A 194 18.29 4.73 1.23
C TYR A 194 19.08 5.12 2.49
N THR A 195 18.58 4.68 3.64
CA THR A 195 19.27 4.75 4.92
C THR A 195 19.24 3.38 5.56
N ASN A 196 20.36 2.96 6.14
CA ASN A 196 20.40 1.75 6.96
C ASN A 196 19.87 1.99 8.39
N GLY A 197 19.32 3.18 8.66
CA GLY A 197 18.74 3.56 9.95
C GLY A 197 19.75 3.69 11.09
N LEU A 198 21.06 3.55 10.84
CA LEU A 198 22.07 3.45 11.90
C LEU A 198 23.35 4.26 11.64
N THR A 199 23.92 4.28 10.43
CA THR A 199 25.30 4.78 10.23
C THR A 199 25.63 5.37 8.86
N SER A 200 24.77 5.30 7.85
CA SER A 200 25.09 5.79 6.50
C SER A 200 23.97 6.64 5.90
N GLU A 201 24.28 7.89 5.56
CA GLU A 201 23.61 8.58 4.46
C GLU A 201 24.12 7.90 3.18
N SER A 202 23.23 7.28 2.40
CA SER A 202 23.68 6.70 1.13
C SER A 202 24.07 7.82 0.15
N ALA A 203 24.94 7.51 -0.81
CA ALA A 203 25.21 8.40 -1.95
C ALA A 203 23.97 8.63 -2.85
N PHE A 204 22.92 7.82 -2.66
CA PHE A 204 21.62 7.91 -3.32
C PHE A 204 20.70 8.83 -2.51
N THR A 205 20.32 9.94 -3.12
CA THR A 205 19.49 10.99 -2.53
C THR A 205 18.05 10.91 -3.03
N PHE A 206 17.14 11.71 -2.47
CA PHE A 206 15.76 11.83 -2.97
C PHE A 206 15.70 12.24 -4.45
N ASP A 207 16.71 12.96 -4.93
CA ASP A 207 16.79 13.39 -6.32
C ASP A 207 17.01 12.21 -7.30
N ASP A 208 17.52 11.09 -6.79
CA ASP A 208 17.91 9.93 -7.60
C ASP A 208 16.77 8.90 -7.74
N TYR A 209 15.62 9.16 -7.12
CA TYR A 209 14.42 8.34 -7.21
C TYR A 209 13.88 8.31 -8.63
N TYR A 210 13.22 7.23 -9.05
CA TYR A 210 12.69 7.08 -10.40
C TYR A 210 11.74 8.21 -10.79
N LEU A 211 10.87 8.68 -9.89
CA LEU A 211 9.94 9.80 -10.05
C LEU A 211 10.55 11.17 -9.70
N ALA A 212 11.87 11.28 -9.55
CA ALA A 212 12.58 12.53 -9.30
C ALA A 212 13.33 13.05 -10.56
N LYS A 213 14.65 13.25 -10.51
CA LYS A 213 15.43 13.75 -11.66
C LYS A 213 15.31 12.87 -12.93
N PRO A 214 15.27 11.53 -12.85
CA PRO A 214 15.01 10.68 -14.02
C PRO A 214 13.69 11.01 -14.70
N TYR A 215 12.60 11.15 -13.94
CA TYR A 215 11.29 11.53 -14.48
C TYR A 215 11.29 12.95 -15.06
N LEU A 216 11.87 13.93 -14.35
CA LEU A 216 12.02 15.29 -14.86
C LEU A 216 12.79 15.33 -16.20
N ARG A 217 13.80 14.46 -16.36
CA ARG A 217 14.53 14.33 -17.63
C ARG A 217 13.61 13.80 -18.73
N MET A 218 12.80 12.77 -18.46
CA MET A 218 11.85 12.25 -19.45
C MET A 218 10.81 13.28 -19.89
N LEU A 219 10.31 14.12 -18.96
CA LEU A 219 9.42 15.24 -19.28
C LEU A 219 10.10 16.25 -20.21
N LYS A 220 11.33 16.69 -19.87
CA LYS A 220 12.09 17.65 -20.68
C LYS A 220 12.46 17.12 -22.07
N GLU A 221 12.67 15.82 -22.19
CA GLU A 221 12.96 15.13 -23.46
C GLU A 221 11.68 14.79 -24.26
N GLY A 222 10.48 15.04 -23.71
CA GLY A 222 9.21 14.72 -24.37
C GLY A 222 8.91 13.20 -24.45
N LYS A 223 9.59 12.39 -23.65
CA LYS A 223 9.38 10.92 -23.58
C LYS A 223 8.11 10.54 -22.81
N VAL A 224 7.69 11.42 -21.91
CA VAL A 224 6.48 11.30 -21.09
C VAL A 224 5.76 12.65 -21.16
N PRO A 225 4.42 12.70 -21.31
CA PRO A 225 3.68 13.95 -21.43
C PRO A 225 3.51 14.65 -20.08
N MET A 226 3.38 15.98 -20.06
CA MET A 226 3.14 16.75 -18.82
C MET A 226 1.86 16.32 -18.08
N SER A 227 0.89 15.75 -18.78
CA SER A 227 -0.35 15.25 -18.17
C SER A 227 -0.14 14.15 -17.13
N THR A 228 1.03 13.48 -17.10
CA THR A 228 1.35 12.51 -16.04
C THR A 228 1.78 13.17 -14.74
N VAL A 229 2.03 14.49 -14.72
CA VAL A 229 2.27 15.28 -13.50
C VAL A 229 0.96 15.85 -12.96
N ASP A 230 0.06 16.22 -13.86
CA ASP A 230 -1.14 16.99 -13.53
C ASP A 230 -2.19 16.17 -12.78
N GLY A 231 -2.15 14.83 -12.88
CA GLY A 231 -2.97 13.89 -12.09
C GLY A 231 -4.46 13.95 -12.37
#